data_AF-A0AAV5RS01-F1
#
_entry.id   AF-A0AAV5RS01-F1
#
_cell.length_a   1.000
_cell.length_b   1.000
_cell.length_c   1.000
_cell.angle_alpha   90.00
_cell.angle_beta   90.00
_cell.angle_gamma   90.00
#
_symmetry.space_group_name_H-M   'P 1'
#
loop_
_entity.id
_entity.type
_entity.pdbx_description
1 polymer ?
#
loop_
_entity_poly.entity_id
_entity_poly.type
_entity_poly.pdbx_seq_one_letter_code
_entity_poly.pdbx_strand_id
1 'polypeptide(L)'
;MTEQEAQGITLNEMMKACVVRPLVFAVTEPVLVATCFYVCLIYSLLYAFFFAFPVVFGELYGYKDNLVGLMLIPILIGATFALGFTTWCETRYLKLISERRPTPEDRLLGAKIGAPFAAIGLWILGATAEKHVIWVGPASSGLSFGFGMVLIYYSLNNYIIDCYVQYASSALATKVFLRSAGGAAFPLFTMQMYHKLGLHWASWLLAFICTAMIALPFGFSMWGRELRHKLSKKDYSIDTIDA
;
A
#
# COMPACT_ATOMS: atom_id res chain seq x y z
N MET A 1 7.51 24.00 -12.55
CA MET A 1 8.95 24.19 -12.36
C MET A 1 9.19 24.42 -10.88
N THR A 2 9.62 23.38 -10.19
CA THR A 2 10.08 23.46 -8.79
C THR A 2 11.41 24.22 -8.79
N GLU A 3 11.73 25.03 -7.77
CA GLU A 3 12.96 25.85 -7.74
C GLU A 3 14.27 25.07 -7.98
N GLN A 4 14.25 23.75 -7.72
CA GLN A 4 15.34 22.81 -8.02
C GLN A 4 15.60 22.59 -9.52
N GLU A 5 14.65 22.86 -10.42
CA GLU A 5 14.86 22.76 -11.87
C GLU A 5 15.50 24.02 -12.48
N ALA A 6 15.49 25.15 -11.76
CA ALA A 6 16.05 26.42 -12.23
C ALA A 6 17.57 26.53 -12.06
N GLN A 7 18.16 25.72 -11.16
CA GLN A 7 19.60 25.59 -11.00
C GLN A 7 20.01 24.22 -11.52
N GLY A 8 20.90 24.17 -12.51
CA GLY A 8 21.41 22.92 -13.09
C GLY A 8 21.98 22.02 -12.01
N ILE A 9 21.23 21.00 -11.61
CA ILE A 9 21.59 20.08 -10.54
C ILE A 9 22.78 19.25 -11.02
N THR A 10 23.85 19.20 -10.25
CA THR A 10 25.03 18.39 -10.62
C THR A 10 24.66 16.90 -10.54
N LEU A 11 25.17 16.04 -11.42
CA LEU A 11 24.93 14.58 -11.39
C LEU A 11 25.17 13.96 -9.99
N ASN A 12 26.18 14.47 -9.26
CA ASN A 12 26.45 14.07 -7.88
C ASN A 12 25.32 14.45 -6.91
N GLU A 13 24.72 15.62 -7.06
CA GLU A 13 23.59 16.07 -6.24
C GLU A 13 22.32 15.29 -6.58
N MET A 14 22.09 15.00 -7.88
CA MET A 14 21.02 14.10 -8.31
C MET A 14 21.20 12.70 -7.71
N MET A 15 22.40 12.09 -7.80
CA MET A 15 22.66 10.78 -7.18
C MET A 15 22.46 10.82 -5.66
N LYS A 16 22.90 11.89 -4.98
CA LYS A 16 22.67 12.04 -3.54
C LYS A 16 21.19 12.14 -3.21
N ALA A 17 20.41 12.88 -4.00
CA ALA A 17 18.98 13.08 -3.77
C ALA A 17 18.12 11.86 -4.14
N CYS A 18 18.51 11.12 -5.18
CA CYS A 18 17.74 10.00 -5.74
C CYS A 18 18.15 8.62 -5.21
N VAL A 19 19.39 8.44 -4.74
CA VAL A 19 19.90 7.13 -4.29
C VAL A 19 20.31 7.15 -2.83
N VAL A 20 21.21 8.07 -2.45
CA VAL A 20 21.79 8.06 -1.10
C VAL A 20 20.77 8.48 -0.04
N ARG A 21 20.07 9.61 -0.24
CA ARG A 21 19.12 10.13 0.74
C ARG A 21 17.92 9.18 0.97
N PRO A 22 17.33 8.54 -0.06
CA PRO A 22 16.30 7.54 0.16
C PRO A 22 16.76 6.34 0.98
N LEU A 23 17.97 5.82 0.73
CA LEU A 23 18.53 4.71 1.51
C LEU A 23 18.78 5.11 2.97
N VAL A 24 19.22 6.34 3.21
CA VAL A 24 19.37 6.87 4.57
C VAL A 24 18.01 6.98 5.26
N PHE A 25 17.01 7.56 4.60
CA PHE A 25 15.64 7.66 5.12
C PHE A 25 15.02 6.29 5.42
N ALA A 26 15.32 5.27 4.62
CA ALA A 26 14.90 3.89 4.88
C ALA A 26 15.46 3.29 6.19
N VAL A 27 16.46 3.91 6.81
CA VAL A 27 17.07 3.45 8.07
C VAL A 27 16.85 4.46 9.20
N THR A 28 16.84 5.76 8.91
CA THR A 28 16.81 6.81 9.92
C THR A 28 15.41 7.26 10.33
N GLU A 29 14.41 7.07 9.46
CA GLU A 29 13.06 7.61 9.64
C GLU A 29 12.03 6.49 9.87
N PRO A 30 11.85 6.01 11.11
CA PRO A 30 11.04 4.83 11.40
C PRO A 30 9.56 5.00 11.04
N VAL A 31 9.02 6.21 11.09
CA VAL A 31 7.64 6.51 10.67
C VAL A 31 7.49 6.28 9.16
N LEU A 32 8.40 6.85 8.36
CA LEU A 32 8.45 6.63 6.91
C LEU A 32 8.66 5.15 6.60
N VAL A 33 9.55 4.46 7.30
CA VAL A 33 9.82 3.04 7.10
C VAL A 33 8.57 2.20 7.36
N ALA A 34 7.83 2.44 8.45
CA ALA A 34 6.60 1.73 8.74
C ALA A 34 5.50 1.99 7.69
N THR A 35 5.36 3.24 7.20
CA THR A 35 4.46 3.55 6.09
C THR A 35 4.90 2.88 4.79
N CYS A 36 6.19 2.93 4.46
CA CYS A 36 6.75 2.27 3.28
C CYS A 36 6.62 0.76 3.35
N PHE A 37 6.79 0.16 4.52
CA PHE A 37 6.61 -1.26 4.76
C PHE A 37 5.17 -1.67 4.50
N TYR A 38 4.19 -0.86 4.92
CA TYR A 38 2.79 -1.13 4.62
C TYR A 38 2.47 -1.05 3.12
N VAL A 39 2.96 -0.02 2.44
CA VAL A 39 2.84 0.09 0.97
C VAL A 39 3.51 -1.08 0.27
N CYS A 40 4.71 -1.47 0.74
CA CYS A 40 5.46 -2.61 0.24
C CYS A 40 4.65 -3.90 0.38
N LEU A 41 4.06 -4.16 1.55
CA LEU A 41 3.28 -5.36 1.80
C LEU A 41 2.03 -5.43 0.92
N ILE A 42 1.25 -4.35 0.84
CA ILE A 42 0.04 -4.30 0.01
C ILE A 42 0.37 -4.53 -1.47
N TYR A 43 1.46 -3.94 -1.96
CA TYR A 43 1.90 -4.16 -3.33
C TYR A 43 2.43 -5.59 -3.55
N SER A 44 3.16 -6.11 -2.58
CA SER A 44 3.65 -7.49 -2.61
C SER A 44 2.51 -8.51 -2.65
N LEU A 45 1.43 -8.24 -1.91
CA LEU A 45 0.22 -9.05 -1.96
C LEU A 45 -0.44 -9.03 -3.34
N LEU A 46 -0.48 -7.87 -4.03
CA LEU A 46 -0.97 -7.81 -5.41
C LEU A 46 -0.18 -8.77 -6.32
N TYR A 47 1.15 -8.81 -6.16
CA TYR A 47 1.97 -9.77 -6.89
C TYR A 47 1.67 -11.20 -6.47
N ALA A 48 1.48 -11.46 -5.18
CA ALA A 48 1.06 -12.77 -4.71
C ALA A 48 -0.27 -13.22 -5.37
N PHE A 49 -1.24 -12.31 -5.55
CA PHE A 49 -2.49 -12.58 -6.28
C PHE A 49 -2.24 -13.04 -7.73
N PHE A 50 -1.25 -12.50 -8.43
CA PHE A 50 -0.91 -12.93 -9.80
C PHE A 50 -0.39 -14.37 -9.88
N PHE A 51 0.12 -14.94 -8.79
CA PHE A 51 0.55 -16.34 -8.73
C PHE A 51 -0.48 -17.23 -8.03
N ALA A 52 -1.15 -16.72 -7.01
CA ALA A 52 -2.19 -17.43 -6.27
C ALA A 52 -3.41 -17.74 -7.14
N PHE A 53 -3.86 -16.81 -7.99
CA PHE A 53 -5.04 -17.03 -8.84
C PHE A 53 -4.81 -18.12 -9.89
N PRO A 54 -3.66 -18.17 -10.60
CA PRO A 54 -3.33 -19.33 -11.43
C PRO A 54 -3.29 -20.65 -10.67
N VAL A 55 -2.76 -20.69 -9.46
CA VAL A 55 -2.77 -21.92 -8.65
C VAL A 55 -4.20 -22.31 -8.27
N VAL A 56 -5.02 -21.37 -7.79
CA VAL A 56 -6.40 -21.65 -7.40
C VAL A 56 -7.25 -22.01 -8.63
N PHE A 57 -7.36 -21.16 -9.64
CA PHE A 57 -8.25 -21.40 -10.78
C PHE A 57 -7.71 -22.41 -11.79
N GLY A 58 -6.38 -22.48 -11.97
CA GLY A 58 -5.75 -23.46 -12.84
C GLY A 58 -5.70 -24.85 -12.23
N GLU A 59 -5.05 -25.00 -11.06
CA GLU A 59 -4.82 -26.33 -10.46
C GLU A 59 -6.06 -26.87 -9.72
N LEU A 60 -6.82 -26.03 -9.01
CA LEU A 60 -8.01 -26.48 -8.27
C LEU A 60 -9.22 -26.65 -9.18
N TYR A 61 -9.54 -25.64 -10.00
CA TYR A 61 -10.75 -25.62 -10.85
C TYR A 61 -10.52 -26.18 -12.26
N GLY A 62 -9.26 -26.38 -12.68
CA GLY A 62 -8.95 -26.91 -14.01
C GLY A 62 -9.22 -25.93 -15.16
N TYR A 63 -9.22 -24.62 -14.88
CA TYR A 63 -9.45 -23.60 -15.90
C TYR A 63 -8.22 -23.43 -16.78
N LYS A 64 -8.47 -23.16 -18.07
CA LYS A 64 -7.42 -22.80 -19.03
C LYS A 64 -6.89 -21.39 -18.76
N ASP A 65 -5.66 -21.12 -19.19
CA ASP A 65 -4.95 -19.85 -18.94
C ASP A 65 -5.73 -18.61 -19.36
N ASN A 66 -6.53 -18.71 -20.43
CA ASN A 66 -7.39 -17.62 -20.88
C ASN A 66 -8.42 -17.22 -19.81
N LEU A 67 -9.08 -18.20 -19.18
CA LEU A 67 -10.08 -17.96 -18.12
C LEU A 67 -9.43 -17.54 -16.80
N VAL A 68 -8.24 -18.06 -16.49
CA VAL A 68 -7.47 -17.65 -15.30
C VAL A 68 -7.15 -16.16 -15.36
N GLY A 69 -6.75 -15.64 -16.53
CA GLY A 69 -6.51 -14.20 -16.72
C GLY A 69 -7.77 -13.34 -16.47
N LEU A 70 -8.96 -13.84 -16.84
CA LEU A 70 -10.22 -13.15 -16.56
C LEU A 70 -10.51 -13.03 -15.05
N MET A 71 -10.02 -13.95 -14.23
CA MET A 71 -10.23 -13.91 -12.79
C MET A 71 -9.47 -12.78 -12.09
N LEU A 72 -8.58 -12.06 -12.78
CA LEU A 72 -7.93 -10.85 -12.27
C LEU A 72 -8.77 -9.57 -12.49
N ILE A 73 -9.80 -9.62 -13.36
CA ILE A 73 -10.70 -8.48 -13.63
C ILE A 73 -11.40 -7.94 -12.36
N PRO A 74 -11.88 -8.77 -11.42
CA PRO A 74 -12.42 -8.29 -10.14
C PRO A 74 -11.49 -7.32 -9.40
N ILE A 75 -10.17 -7.52 -9.45
CA ILE A 75 -9.19 -6.59 -8.85
C ILE A 75 -9.27 -5.21 -9.51
N LEU A 76 -9.36 -5.18 -10.84
CA LEU A 76 -9.50 -3.92 -11.60
C LEU A 76 -10.84 -3.23 -11.31
N ILE A 77 -11.92 -3.99 -11.18
CA ILE A 77 -13.23 -3.46 -10.82
C ILE A 77 -13.16 -2.81 -9.43
N GLY A 78 -12.56 -3.50 -8.45
CA GLY A 78 -12.38 -2.98 -7.10
C GLY A 78 -11.53 -1.71 -7.07
N ALA A 79 -10.45 -1.70 -7.83
CA ALA A 79 -9.59 -0.53 -8.01
C ALA A 79 -10.34 0.66 -8.63
N THR A 80 -11.21 0.41 -9.63
CA THR A 80 -12.04 1.45 -10.26
C THR A 80 -13.03 2.05 -9.26
N PHE A 81 -13.69 1.23 -8.42
CA PHE A 81 -14.54 1.73 -7.35
C PHE A 81 -13.76 2.56 -6.33
N ALA A 82 -12.53 2.15 -5.99
CA ALA A 82 -11.68 2.91 -5.09
C ALA A 82 -11.32 4.29 -5.67
N LEU A 83 -11.06 4.43 -6.97
CA LEU A 83 -10.84 5.73 -7.60
C LEU A 83 -12.05 6.66 -7.39
N GLY A 84 -13.27 6.17 -7.61
CA GLY A 84 -14.48 6.93 -7.30
C GLY A 84 -14.60 7.30 -5.82
N PHE A 85 -14.15 6.44 -4.92
CA PHE A 85 -14.15 6.73 -3.48
C PHE A 85 -13.03 7.73 -3.07
N THR A 86 -11.88 7.71 -3.74
CA THR A 86 -10.79 8.68 -3.46
C THR A 86 -11.20 10.12 -3.74
N THR A 87 -12.01 10.38 -4.78
CA THR A 87 -12.51 11.73 -5.07
C THR A 87 -13.46 12.23 -3.98
N TRP A 88 -14.25 11.33 -3.39
CA TRP A 88 -15.06 11.63 -2.22
C TRP A 88 -14.21 11.94 -0.98
N CYS A 89 -13.16 11.15 -0.72
CA CYS A 89 -12.20 11.42 0.35
C CYS A 89 -11.54 12.80 0.18
N GLU A 90 -11.11 13.14 -1.04
CA GLU A 90 -10.46 14.41 -1.33
C GLU A 90 -11.42 15.59 -1.17
N THR A 91 -12.68 15.44 -1.61
CA THR A 91 -13.71 16.46 -1.41
C THR A 91 -13.96 16.73 0.08
N ARG A 92 -13.96 15.68 0.92
CA ARG A 92 -14.05 15.84 2.37
C ARG A 92 -12.81 16.52 2.97
N TYR A 93 -11.63 16.17 2.46
CA TYR A 93 -10.39 16.79 2.90
C TYR A 93 -10.34 18.29 2.56
N LEU A 94 -10.77 18.69 1.35
CA LEU A 94 -10.86 20.11 0.96
C LEU A 94 -11.82 20.91 1.85
N LYS A 95 -12.96 20.32 2.26
CA LYS A 95 -13.85 20.94 3.24
C LYS A 95 -13.17 21.12 4.59
N LEU A 96 -12.43 20.10 5.05
CA LEU A 96 -11.72 20.17 6.32
C LEU A 96 -10.65 21.27 6.35
N ILE A 97 -9.93 21.46 5.23
CA ILE A 97 -8.95 22.56 5.09
C ILE A 97 -9.62 23.94 5.26
N SER A 98 -10.88 24.08 4.83
CA SER A 98 -11.62 25.35 5.01
C SER A 98 -12.03 25.63 6.45
N GLU A 99 -12.07 24.60 7.30
CA GLU A 99 -12.50 24.69 8.70
C GLU A 99 -11.32 24.75 9.68
N ARG A 100 -10.20 24.09 9.38
CA ARG A 100 -9.01 24.03 10.25
C ARG A 100 -7.72 23.87 9.46
N ARG A 101 -6.59 24.17 10.10
CA ARG A 101 -5.27 23.83 9.55
C ARG A 101 -5.16 22.32 9.36
N PRO A 102 -4.84 21.83 8.15
CA PRO A 102 -4.79 20.40 7.87
C PRO A 102 -3.64 19.73 8.63
N THR A 103 -3.92 18.57 9.21
CA THR A 103 -2.88 17.70 9.75
C THR A 103 -2.59 16.57 8.76
N PRO A 104 -1.34 16.10 8.62
CA PRO A 104 -1.04 14.95 7.75
C PRO A 104 -1.92 13.72 8.07
N GLU A 105 -2.30 13.55 9.34
CA GLU A 105 -3.15 12.46 9.82
C GLU A 105 -4.55 12.44 9.20
N ASP A 106 -5.04 13.59 8.71
CA ASP A 106 -6.34 13.71 8.05
C ASP A 106 -6.38 12.98 6.69
N ARG A 107 -5.21 12.80 6.07
CA ARG A 107 -5.08 12.01 4.83
C ARG A 107 -5.25 10.52 5.06
N LEU A 108 -5.09 10.00 6.29
CA LEU A 108 -5.19 8.57 6.59
C LEU A 108 -6.62 8.00 6.54
N LEU A 109 -7.65 8.83 6.37
CA LEU A 109 -9.05 8.36 6.33
C LEU A 109 -9.25 7.26 5.27
N GLY A 110 -8.64 7.42 4.08
CA GLY A 110 -8.68 6.42 3.03
C GLY A 110 -8.02 5.09 3.46
N ALA A 111 -6.86 5.14 4.10
CA ALA A 111 -6.18 3.95 4.61
C ALA A 111 -6.95 3.24 5.74
N LYS A 112 -7.63 3.99 6.63
CA LYS A 112 -8.48 3.40 7.68
C LYS A 112 -9.65 2.61 7.10
N ILE A 113 -10.25 3.12 6.02
CA ILE A 113 -11.37 2.46 5.35
C ILE A 113 -10.85 1.31 4.47
N GLY A 114 -9.74 1.50 3.76
CA GLY A 114 -9.18 0.49 2.86
C GLY A 114 -8.54 -0.71 3.57
N ALA A 115 -7.94 -0.52 4.75
CA ALA A 115 -7.23 -1.58 5.47
C ALA A 115 -8.11 -2.81 5.80
N PRO A 116 -9.32 -2.65 6.37
CA PRO A 116 -10.24 -3.78 6.56
C PRO A 116 -10.59 -4.50 5.25
N PHE A 117 -10.84 -3.76 4.16
CA PHE A 117 -11.21 -4.37 2.87
C PHE A 117 -10.07 -5.19 2.25
N ALA A 118 -8.82 -4.75 2.40
CA ALA A 118 -7.66 -5.51 1.94
C ALA A 118 -7.55 -6.86 2.69
N ALA A 119 -7.76 -6.85 4.00
CA ALA A 119 -7.75 -8.07 4.81
C ALA A 119 -8.94 -8.99 4.48
N ILE A 120 -10.17 -8.44 4.37
CA ILE A 120 -11.37 -9.19 4.01
C ILE A 120 -11.17 -9.95 2.69
N GLY A 121 -10.53 -9.31 1.69
CA GLY A 121 -10.20 -9.99 0.43
C GLY A 121 -9.39 -11.27 0.66
N LEU A 122 -8.31 -11.20 1.43
CA LEU A 122 -7.47 -12.38 1.71
C LEU A 122 -8.20 -13.44 2.55
N TRP A 123 -9.05 -13.03 3.49
CA TRP A 123 -9.89 -13.94 4.26
C TRP A 123 -10.88 -14.69 3.37
N ILE A 124 -11.53 -13.99 2.44
CA ILE A 124 -12.41 -14.60 1.45
C ILE A 124 -11.62 -15.58 0.60
N LEU A 125 -10.44 -15.21 0.10
CA LEU A 125 -9.61 -16.10 -0.72
C LEU A 125 -9.28 -17.39 0.03
N GLY A 126 -8.81 -17.28 1.27
CA GLY A 126 -8.46 -18.45 2.08
C GLY A 126 -9.66 -19.31 2.46
N ALA A 127 -10.82 -18.71 2.72
CA ALA A 127 -12.04 -19.46 3.06
C ALA A 127 -12.71 -20.11 1.84
N THR A 128 -12.53 -19.56 0.64
CA THR A 128 -13.27 -20.00 -0.56
C THR A 128 -12.45 -20.80 -1.56
N ALA A 129 -11.14 -20.97 -1.33
CA ALA A 129 -10.25 -21.75 -2.20
C ALA A 129 -10.48 -23.28 -2.10
N GLU A 130 -11.73 -23.73 -2.23
CA GLU A 130 -12.15 -25.14 -2.18
C GLU A 130 -12.91 -25.54 -3.44
N LYS A 131 -12.75 -26.80 -3.89
CA LYS A 131 -13.41 -27.31 -5.11
C LYS A 131 -14.93 -27.23 -5.09
N HIS A 132 -15.55 -27.27 -3.91
CA HIS A 132 -17.01 -27.27 -3.78
C HIS A 132 -17.61 -25.86 -3.77
N VAL A 133 -16.79 -24.83 -3.64
CA VAL A 133 -17.24 -23.42 -3.69
C VAL A 133 -17.23 -22.95 -5.14
N ILE A 134 -18.24 -22.17 -5.54
CA ILE A 134 -18.34 -21.60 -6.89
C ILE A 134 -17.17 -20.62 -7.11
N TRP A 135 -16.62 -20.57 -8.33
CA TRP A 135 -15.52 -19.68 -8.74
C TRP A 135 -15.69 -18.20 -8.31
N VAL A 136 -16.93 -17.74 -8.16
CA VAL A 136 -17.29 -16.39 -7.68
C VAL A 136 -16.73 -16.11 -6.28
N GLY A 137 -16.65 -17.12 -5.41
CA GLY A 137 -16.10 -16.99 -4.06
C GLY A 137 -14.66 -16.49 -4.11
N PRO A 138 -13.71 -17.26 -4.67
CA PRO A 138 -12.33 -16.82 -4.80
C PRO A 138 -12.19 -15.57 -5.67
N ALA A 139 -13.00 -15.38 -6.72
CA ALA A 139 -12.92 -14.21 -7.58
C ALA A 139 -13.32 -12.91 -6.85
N SER A 140 -14.30 -12.98 -5.94
CA SER A 140 -14.75 -11.83 -5.15
C SER A 140 -13.69 -11.30 -4.18
N SER A 141 -12.73 -12.15 -3.78
CA SER A 141 -11.57 -11.70 -2.99
C SER A 141 -10.80 -10.57 -3.66
N GLY A 142 -10.65 -10.66 -4.99
CA GLY A 142 -9.96 -9.66 -5.81
C GLY A 142 -10.67 -8.31 -5.78
N LEU A 143 -12.01 -8.29 -5.74
CA LEU A 143 -12.80 -7.06 -5.67
C LEU A 143 -12.51 -6.29 -4.37
N SER A 144 -12.61 -6.99 -3.22
CA SER A 144 -12.34 -6.38 -1.91
C SER A 144 -10.89 -5.94 -1.78
N PHE A 145 -9.95 -6.78 -2.24
CA PHE A 145 -8.52 -6.47 -2.19
C PHE A 145 -8.16 -5.27 -3.06
N GLY A 146 -8.64 -5.22 -4.31
CA GLY A 146 -8.39 -4.11 -5.24
C GLY A 146 -8.92 -2.78 -4.70
N PHE A 147 -10.11 -2.80 -4.08
CA PHE A 147 -10.67 -1.62 -3.42
C PHE A 147 -9.79 -1.13 -2.26
N GLY A 148 -9.42 -2.03 -1.34
CA GLY A 148 -8.57 -1.70 -0.20
C GLY A 148 -7.19 -1.20 -0.60
N MET A 149 -6.55 -1.89 -1.55
CA MET A 149 -5.19 -1.60 -2.01
C MET A 149 -5.05 -0.18 -2.56
N VAL A 150 -5.95 0.25 -3.44
CA VAL A 150 -5.89 1.61 -4.03
C VAL A 150 -6.10 2.68 -2.97
N LEU A 151 -7.06 2.50 -2.06
CA LEU A 151 -7.32 3.46 -0.99
C LEU A 151 -6.13 3.62 -0.04
N ILE A 152 -5.53 2.50 0.38
CA ILE A 152 -4.32 2.52 1.21
C ILE A 152 -3.18 3.21 0.45
N TYR A 153 -2.95 2.83 -0.81
CA TYR A 153 -1.85 3.37 -1.61
C TYR A 153 -1.96 4.88 -1.80
N TYR A 154 -3.15 5.35 -2.17
CA TYR A 154 -3.44 6.77 -2.38
C TYR A 154 -3.27 7.57 -1.08
N SER A 155 -3.90 7.10 0.00
CA SER A 155 -3.89 7.75 1.31
C SER A 155 -2.48 7.86 1.90
N LEU A 156 -1.69 6.77 1.85
CA LEU A 156 -0.32 6.78 2.36
C LEU A 156 0.64 7.58 1.48
N ASN A 157 0.40 7.65 0.17
CA ASN A 157 1.20 8.49 -0.72
C ASN A 157 1.06 9.97 -0.35
N ASN A 158 -0.18 10.43 -0.14
CA ASN A 158 -0.44 11.81 0.27
C ASN A 158 0.07 12.08 1.69
N TYR A 159 -0.06 11.11 2.60
CA TYR A 159 0.52 11.21 3.95
C TYR A 159 2.04 11.42 3.93
N ILE A 160 2.77 10.68 3.10
CA ILE A 160 4.23 10.82 2.97
C ILE A 160 4.60 12.21 2.43
N ILE A 161 3.86 12.71 1.44
CA ILE A 161 4.10 14.05 0.88
C ILE A 161 3.91 15.10 1.97
N ASP A 162 2.80 15.03 2.72
CA ASP A 162 2.46 16.02 3.75
C ASP A 162 3.39 15.93 4.98
N CYS A 163 3.96 14.77 5.29
CA CYS A 163 4.92 14.60 6.39
C CYS A 163 6.36 15.05 6.04
N TYR A 164 6.76 14.94 4.77
CA TYR A 164 8.15 15.14 4.33
C TYR A 164 8.25 16.21 3.24
N VAL A 165 7.58 17.35 3.39
CA VAL A 165 7.45 18.38 2.35
C VAL A 165 8.80 18.85 1.79
N GLN A 166 9.78 19.12 2.65
CA GLN A 166 11.12 19.58 2.24
C GLN A 166 11.89 18.53 1.41
N TYR A 167 11.61 17.24 1.61
CA TYR A 167 12.30 16.13 0.95
C TYR A 167 11.32 15.12 0.34
N ALA A 168 10.18 15.60 -0.17
CA ALA A 168 9.07 14.76 -0.61
C ALA A 168 9.51 13.80 -1.73
N SER A 169 10.30 14.29 -2.68
CA SER A 169 10.86 13.48 -3.78
C SER A 169 11.71 12.32 -3.27
N SER A 170 12.56 12.54 -2.26
CA SER A 170 13.41 11.49 -1.68
C SER A 170 12.60 10.51 -0.83
N ALA A 171 11.60 10.99 -0.08
CA ALA A 171 10.70 10.12 0.68
C ALA A 171 9.85 9.22 -0.24
N LEU A 172 9.33 9.78 -1.33
CA LEU A 172 8.61 9.02 -2.36
C LEU A 172 9.52 8.03 -3.08
N ALA A 173 10.77 8.41 -3.39
CA ALA A 173 11.76 7.49 -3.96
C ALA A 173 12.02 6.30 -3.02
N THR A 174 12.11 6.55 -1.71
CA THR A 174 12.26 5.50 -0.68
C THR A 174 11.10 4.51 -0.72
N LYS A 175 9.86 5.03 -0.74
CA LYS A 175 8.64 4.22 -0.86
C LYS A 175 8.66 3.38 -2.13
N VAL A 176 9.01 3.98 -3.28
CA VAL A 176 9.05 3.27 -4.56
C VAL A 176 10.11 2.17 -4.54
N PHE A 177 11.30 2.45 -4.01
CA PHE A 177 12.38 1.47 -3.88
C PHE A 177 11.96 0.26 -3.05
N LEU A 178 11.49 0.48 -1.81
CA LEU A 178 11.06 -0.59 -0.91
C LEU A 178 9.91 -1.40 -1.49
N ARG A 179 8.93 -0.73 -2.10
CA ARG A 179 7.79 -1.37 -2.76
C ARG A 179 8.22 -2.26 -3.92
N SER A 180 9.10 -1.78 -4.79
CA SER A 180 9.61 -2.56 -5.92
C SER A 180 10.43 -3.76 -5.44
N ALA A 181 11.20 -3.60 -4.37
CA ALA A 181 11.93 -4.71 -3.75
C ALA A 181 10.98 -5.81 -3.24
N GLY A 182 9.89 -5.44 -2.56
CA GLY A 182 8.86 -6.40 -2.12
C GLY A 182 8.14 -7.08 -3.29
N GLY A 183 7.74 -6.31 -4.30
CA GLY A 183 7.09 -6.82 -5.50
C GLY A 183 7.98 -7.79 -6.31
N ALA A 184 9.30 -7.62 -6.27
CA ALA A 184 10.25 -8.55 -6.87
C ALA A 184 10.46 -9.81 -6.01
N ALA A 185 10.47 -9.67 -4.68
CA ALA A 185 10.74 -10.77 -3.76
C ALA A 185 9.57 -11.74 -3.60
N PHE A 186 8.33 -11.25 -3.50
CA PHE A 186 7.15 -12.09 -3.22
C PHE A 186 6.87 -13.18 -4.27
N PRO A 187 6.91 -12.89 -5.57
CA PRO A 187 6.77 -13.89 -6.62
C PRO A 187 7.70 -15.10 -6.47
N LEU A 188 8.93 -14.90 -5.99
CA LEU A 188 9.97 -15.93 -5.92
C LEU A 188 9.61 -17.09 -4.99
N PHE A 189 8.77 -16.84 -3.98
CA PHE A 189 8.36 -17.86 -3.00
C PHE A 189 6.85 -18.12 -2.97
N THR A 190 6.02 -17.34 -3.68
CA THR A 190 4.56 -17.46 -3.57
C THR A 190 4.07 -18.82 -4.04
N MET A 191 4.54 -19.33 -5.18
CA MET A 191 4.14 -20.65 -5.68
C MET A 191 4.50 -21.76 -4.69
N GLN A 192 5.74 -21.75 -4.19
CA GLN A 192 6.23 -22.74 -3.24
C GLN A 192 5.48 -22.67 -1.91
N MET A 193 5.10 -21.47 -1.47
CA MET A 193 4.28 -21.26 -0.27
C MET A 193 2.89 -21.90 -0.45
N TYR A 194 2.21 -21.65 -1.57
CA TYR A 194 0.90 -22.23 -1.86
C TYR A 194 0.93 -23.76 -1.98
N HIS A 195 1.97 -24.32 -2.59
CA HIS A 195 2.13 -25.78 -2.70
C HIS A 195 2.51 -26.47 -1.39
N LYS A 196 3.31 -25.84 -0.51
CA LYS A 196 3.73 -26.45 0.77
C LYS A 196 2.73 -26.26 1.91
N LEU A 197 2.16 -25.06 2.06
CA LEU A 197 1.21 -24.77 3.13
C LEU A 197 -0.21 -25.20 2.75
N GLY A 198 -0.49 -25.35 1.46
CA GLY A 198 -1.84 -25.54 0.94
C GLY A 198 -2.58 -24.22 0.75
N LEU A 199 -3.64 -24.26 -0.07
CA LEU A 199 -4.35 -23.07 -0.56
C LEU A 199 -4.94 -22.21 0.58
N HIS A 200 -5.55 -22.86 1.58
CA HIS A 200 -6.17 -22.21 2.73
C HIS A 200 -5.14 -21.51 3.61
N TRP A 201 -4.16 -22.27 4.11
CA TRP A 201 -3.19 -21.77 5.05
C TRP A 201 -2.27 -20.72 4.45
N ALA A 202 -1.88 -20.85 3.17
CA ALA A 202 -1.11 -19.82 2.49
C ALA A 202 -1.87 -18.49 2.46
N SER A 203 -3.17 -18.53 2.13
CA SER A 203 -4.02 -17.33 2.08
C SER A 203 -4.34 -16.77 3.46
N TRP A 204 -4.60 -17.62 4.45
CA TRP A 204 -4.86 -17.19 5.83
C TRP A 204 -3.62 -16.59 6.51
N LEU A 205 -2.43 -17.13 6.27
CA LEU A 205 -1.19 -16.54 6.77
C LEU A 205 -1.05 -15.09 6.29
N LEU A 206 -1.26 -14.85 5.00
CA LEU A 206 -1.27 -13.50 4.43
C LEU A 206 -2.41 -12.65 5.00
N ALA A 207 -3.59 -13.23 5.21
CA ALA A 207 -4.74 -12.54 5.82
C ALA A 207 -4.44 -12.09 7.25
N PHE A 208 -3.84 -12.93 8.09
CA PHE A 208 -3.43 -12.58 9.45
C PHE A 208 -2.44 -11.42 9.45
N ILE A 209 -1.44 -11.46 8.57
CA ILE A 209 -0.47 -10.37 8.45
C ILE A 209 -1.20 -9.09 8.02
N CYS A 210 -2.06 -9.14 7.01
CA CYS A 210 -2.81 -7.98 6.55
C CYS A 210 -3.76 -7.42 7.63
N THR A 211 -4.39 -8.29 8.42
CA THR A 211 -5.24 -7.90 9.55
C THR A 211 -4.43 -7.22 10.65
N ALA A 212 -3.23 -7.71 10.97
CA ALA A 212 -2.34 -7.04 11.92
C ALA A 212 -1.95 -5.64 11.44
N MET A 213 -1.78 -5.46 10.12
CA MET A 213 -1.48 -4.15 9.53
C MET A 213 -2.65 -3.18 9.55
N ILE A 214 -3.89 -3.62 9.85
CA ILE A 214 -5.00 -2.69 10.08
C ILE A 214 -4.69 -1.76 11.25
N ALA A 215 -4.01 -2.24 12.30
CA ALA A 215 -3.70 -1.42 13.47
C ALA A 215 -2.81 -0.21 13.14
N LEU A 216 -2.02 -0.28 12.07
CA LEU A 216 -1.01 0.70 11.71
C LEU A 216 -1.61 2.07 11.29
N PRO A 217 -2.56 2.19 10.34
CA PRO A 217 -3.21 3.46 10.03
C PRO A 217 -4.04 4.04 11.19
N PHE A 218 -4.63 3.20 12.04
CA PHE A 218 -5.34 3.69 13.24
C PHE A 218 -4.35 4.24 14.26
N GLY A 219 -3.25 3.53 14.52
CA GLY A 219 -2.17 3.95 15.41
C GLY A 219 -1.52 5.26 14.96
N PHE A 220 -1.22 5.41 13.66
CA PHE A 220 -0.71 6.66 13.13
C PHE A 220 -1.71 7.81 13.21
N SER A 221 -3.01 7.55 13.18
CA SER A 221 -3.98 8.63 13.33
C SER A 221 -4.15 9.13 14.77
N MET A 222 -3.92 8.27 15.76
CA MET A 222 -4.06 8.65 17.18
C MET A 222 -2.74 9.20 17.75
N TRP A 223 -1.61 8.60 17.37
CA TRP A 223 -0.29 8.95 17.90
C TRP A 223 0.65 9.56 16.87
N GLY A 224 0.21 9.83 15.64
CA GLY A 224 1.07 10.29 14.54
C GLY A 224 1.93 11.49 14.89
N ARG A 225 1.33 12.51 15.52
CA ARG A 225 2.04 13.72 15.96
C ARG A 225 3.12 13.42 17.01
N GLU A 226 2.82 12.54 17.97
CA GLU A 226 3.73 12.20 19.07
C GLU A 226 4.83 11.23 18.62
N LEU A 227 4.50 10.29 17.73
CA LEU A 227 5.45 9.38 17.08
C LEU A 227 6.41 10.17 16.18
N ARG A 228 5.92 11.16 15.42
CA ARG A 228 6.78 12.00 14.58
C ARG A 228 7.72 12.85 15.43
N HIS A 229 7.21 13.47 16.50
CA HIS A 229 8.03 14.28 17.40
C HIS A 229 9.06 13.46 18.21
N LYS A 230 8.76 12.20 18.55
CA LYS A 230 9.68 11.33 19.31
C LYS A 230 10.67 10.57 18.43
N LEU A 231 10.28 10.21 17.20
CA LEU A 231 11.04 9.27 16.37
C LEU A 231 11.62 9.89 15.10
N SER A 232 11.19 11.09 14.68
CA SER A 232 11.82 11.81 13.56
C SER A 232 13.03 12.59 14.07
N LYS A 233 14.16 12.51 13.35
CA LYS A 233 15.38 13.27 13.74
C LYS A 233 15.24 14.77 13.54
N LYS A 234 14.34 15.19 12.64
CA LYS A 234 13.97 16.58 12.36
C LYS A 234 12.49 16.65 12.02
N ASP A 235 11.86 17.77 12.32
CA ASP A 235 10.51 18.02 11.83
C ASP A 235 10.60 18.46 10.36
N TYR A 236 10.07 17.63 9.45
CA TYR A 236 10.07 17.89 7.99
C TYR A 236 8.70 18.40 7.50
N SER A 237 7.78 18.63 8.44
CA SER A 237 6.42 19.06 8.17
C SER A 237 6.33 20.55 7.88
N ILE A 238 5.18 20.95 7.31
CA ILE A 238 4.87 22.33 6.91
C ILE A 238 5.08 23.34 8.05
N ASP A 239 4.90 22.90 9.31
CA ASP A 239 5.07 23.73 10.51
C ASP A 239 6.49 24.35 10.64
N THR A 240 7.49 23.84 9.93
CA THR A 240 8.88 24.36 9.95
C THR A 240 9.22 25.32 8.82
N ILE A 241 8.35 25.48 7.82
CA ILE A 241 8.61 26.36 6.65
C ILE A 241 8.17 27.80 6.96
N ASP A 242 7.31 27.98 7.97
CA ASP A 242 6.77 29.28 8.40
C ASP A 242 7.42 29.83 9.70
N ALA A 243 8.57 29.29 10.13
CA ALA A 243 9.32 29.73 11.32
C ALA A 243 10.71 30.25 10.95
#